data_AF-A0A2V9R8V9-F1
#
_entry.id   AF-A0A2V9R8V9-F1
#
_cell.length_a   1.000
_cell.length_b   1.000
_cell.length_c   1.000
_cell.angle_alpha   90.00
_cell.angle_beta   90.00
_cell.angle_gamma   90.00
#
_symmetry.space_group_name_H-M   'P 1'
#
loop_
_entity.id
_entity.type
_entity.pdbx_description
1 polymer ?
#
loop_
_entity_poly.entity_id
_entity_poly.type
_entity_poly.pdbx_seq_one_letter_code
_entity_poly.pdbx_strand_id
1 'polypeptide(L)'
;MRAFIRLLIILCFAFSAFAQSGSDPNKSWTATTDSTDATNGAQTRRTESHKEAGNRTLDTQSTQIYRSGRYEPFQDVETETVKLNATTTRTVVRTFGRDSNGQKTLLQVSEEEKQELKDDEAKTVRTISNPDLEGRLQLIQREVADTRKIDADTSETKSIVFLPGVNGMAASMQTQERQHRNADTIDFQKTTLLPDGAGNWQACEVKRGTIRDDGKSRSSEERVSRQNADGQLSEVSRTLAKESKAPSGESRSTVETFSTDVPGSAPDGHMHLVQRVTGTRSGNPNGAQTTRQQLEQIKPGDPSAGLQITVTSTNVQASGASGTQATQTLQVRDPGGNMNVVTVDMTKSTKTPLVEVQPAPAQQKPAQQKAAAPPQQKPK
;
A
#
# COMPACT_ATOMS: atom_id res chain seq x y z
N MET A 1 -13.58 -18.98 -23.88
CA MET A 1 -13.99 -18.21 -22.69
C MET A 1 -12.83 -18.18 -21.72
N ARG A 2 -11.95 -17.18 -21.84
CA ARG A 2 -10.81 -17.00 -20.94
C ARG A 2 -11.23 -15.96 -19.91
N ALA A 3 -11.38 -16.39 -18.67
CA ALA A 3 -11.72 -15.52 -17.56
C ALA A 3 -10.62 -14.46 -17.45
N PHE A 4 -10.92 -13.25 -17.88
CA PHE A 4 -10.16 -12.06 -17.52
C PHE A 4 -10.33 -11.89 -16.01
N ILE A 5 -9.43 -12.50 -15.24
CA ILE A 5 -9.13 -12.09 -13.88
C ILE A 5 -8.53 -10.69 -14.04
N ARG A 6 -9.43 -9.70 -14.15
CA ARG A 6 -9.08 -8.31 -13.93
C ARG A 6 -8.49 -8.31 -12.53
N LEU A 7 -7.21 -7.97 -12.43
CA LEU A 7 -6.60 -7.54 -11.19
C LEU A 7 -7.34 -6.27 -10.77
N LEU A 8 -8.53 -6.47 -10.19
CA LEU A 8 -9.02 -5.60 -9.14
C LEU A 8 -7.85 -5.61 -8.17
N ILE A 9 -7.09 -4.52 -8.17
CA ILE A 9 -6.32 -4.14 -7.01
C ILE A 9 -7.40 -3.87 -5.96
N ILE A 10 -7.95 -4.95 -5.39
CA ILE A 10 -8.25 -4.98 -3.98
C ILE A 10 -6.88 -4.73 -3.41
N LEU A 11 -6.60 -3.44 -3.21
CA LEU A 11 -5.70 -3.02 -2.17
C LEU A 11 -6.35 -3.66 -0.94
N CYS A 12 -6.00 -4.92 -0.67
CA CYS A 12 -6.00 -5.41 0.68
C CYS A 12 -5.12 -4.36 1.34
N PHE A 13 -5.78 -3.39 1.94
CA PHE A 13 -5.26 -2.74 3.10
C PHE A 13 -5.03 -3.89 4.10
N ALA A 14 -3.92 -4.61 3.92
CA ALA A 14 -2.96 -4.64 4.98
C ALA A 14 -2.72 -3.17 5.31
N PHE A 15 -3.62 -2.62 6.14
CA PHE A 15 -3.24 -1.59 7.08
C PHE A 15 -2.08 -2.25 7.81
N SER A 16 -0.88 -2.09 7.24
CA SER A 16 0.29 -1.86 8.05
C SER A 16 -0.17 -0.70 8.90
N ALA A 17 -0.59 -0.99 10.12
CA ALA A 17 -0.74 0.01 11.15
C ALA A 17 0.67 0.56 11.33
N PHE A 18 1.08 1.48 10.46
CA PHE A 18 2.22 2.31 10.71
C PHE A 18 1.83 3.08 11.96
N ALA A 19 2.51 2.74 13.05
CA ALA A 19 2.44 3.45 14.31
C ALA A 19 2.52 4.95 13.98
N GLN A 20 1.43 5.68 14.23
CA GLN A 20 1.45 7.13 14.15
C GLN A 20 2.33 7.60 15.31
N SER A 21 3.49 8.17 15.00
CA SER A 21 4.37 8.81 15.97
C SER A 21 3.70 10.12 16.43
N GLY A 22 3.08 10.11 17.60
CA GLY A 22 2.46 11.28 18.24
C GLY A 22 2.02 10.97 19.67
N SER A 23 2.64 11.64 20.64
CA SER A 23 2.91 11.21 22.03
C SER A 23 4.00 10.14 22.09
N ASP A 24 4.87 10.22 23.11
CA ASP A 24 5.99 9.28 23.36
C ASP A 24 5.68 7.91 22.74
N PRO A 25 6.39 7.48 21.66
CA PRO A 25 6.09 6.20 21.02
C PRO A 25 6.19 5.02 22.01
N ASN A 26 6.81 5.29 23.16
CA ASN A 26 7.06 4.42 24.29
C ASN A 26 5.88 4.25 25.27
N LYS A 27 4.71 4.88 25.04
CA LYS A 27 3.53 4.71 25.91
C LYS A 27 2.56 3.71 25.32
N SER A 28 2.27 2.68 26.13
CA SER A 28 1.22 1.71 25.81
C SER A 28 -0.12 2.42 25.68
N TRP A 29 -0.89 2.08 24.65
CA TRP A 29 -2.20 2.68 24.38
C TRP A 29 -3.21 1.63 23.95
N THR A 30 -4.50 1.97 24.04
CA THR A 30 -5.60 1.19 23.48
C THR A 30 -6.65 2.13 22.93
N ALA A 31 -7.17 1.85 21.74
CA ALA A 31 -8.18 2.65 21.10
C ALA A 31 -9.26 1.77 20.47
N THR A 32 -10.49 2.28 20.43
CA THR A 32 -11.61 1.58 19.79
C THR A 32 -12.23 2.47 18.71
N THR A 33 -12.51 1.85 17.57
CA THR A 33 -13.21 2.45 16.43
C THR A 33 -14.43 1.61 16.11
N ASP A 34 -15.59 2.25 16.15
CA ASP A 34 -16.85 1.64 15.72
C ASP A 34 -17.17 2.13 14.31
N SER A 35 -17.63 1.21 13.47
CA SER A 35 -18.05 1.48 12.10
C SER A 35 -19.44 0.91 11.83
N THR A 36 -20.23 1.64 11.05
CA THR A 36 -21.53 1.19 10.57
C THR A 36 -21.61 1.46 9.08
N ASP A 37 -21.88 0.39 8.33
CA ASP A 37 -22.27 0.43 6.92
C ASP A 37 -23.74 0.86 6.86
N ALA A 38 -24.03 2.01 6.24
CA ALA A 38 -25.40 2.53 6.19
C ALA A 38 -26.27 1.85 5.15
N THR A 39 -25.72 0.99 4.28
CA THR A 39 -26.47 0.29 3.24
C THR A 39 -27.11 -0.97 3.78
N ASN A 40 -26.35 -1.78 4.49
CA ASN A 40 -26.83 -3.05 5.07
C ASN A 40 -26.96 -3.01 6.60
N GLY A 41 -26.56 -1.90 7.24
CA GLY A 41 -26.59 -1.75 8.70
C GLY A 41 -25.53 -2.58 9.42
N ALA A 42 -24.58 -3.21 8.70
CA ALA A 42 -23.54 -4.03 9.29
C ALA A 42 -22.65 -3.16 10.18
N GLN A 43 -22.44 -3.62 11.40
CA GLN A 43 -21.64 -2.90 12.38
C GLN A 43 -20.40 -3.71 12.73
N THR A 44 -19.28 -3.02 12.80
CA THR A 44 -18.01 -3.60 13.22
C THR A 44 -17.38 -2.75 14.30
N ARG A 45 -16.66 -3.42 15.20
CA ARG A 45 -15.85 -2.79 16.24
C ARG A 45 -14.42 -3.26 16.08
N ARG A 46 -13.51 -2.31 15.97
CA ARG A 46 -12.06 -2.55 15.93
C ARG A 46 -11.44 -2.00 17.19
N THR A 47 -10.75 -2.85 17.94
CA THR A 47 -9.94 -2.44 19.09
C THR A 47 -8.48 -2.66 18.74
N GLU A 48 -7.68 -1.62 18.94
CA GLU A 48 -6.24 -1.65 18.69
C GLU A 48 -5.51 -1.35 19.99
N SER A 49 -4.36 -1.98 20.18
CA SER A 49 -3.48 -1.70 21.32
C SER A 49 -2.02 -1.80 20.93
N HIS A 50 -1.20 -1.06 21.65
CA HIS A 50 0.25 -1.07 21.53
C HIS A 50 0.87 -1.28 22.90
N LYS A 51 1.89 -2.13 22.97
CA LYS A 51 2.72 -2.35 24.15
C LYS A 51 4.19 -2.38 23.74
N GLU A 52 5.04 -1.74 24.52
CA GLU A 52 6.49 -1.79 24.37
C GLU A 52 7.11 -2.38 25.66
N ALA A 53 8.04 -3.32 25.49
CA ALA A 53 8.77 -3.96 26.57
C ALA A 53 10.20 -4.24 26.13
N GLY A 54 11.14 -3.40 26.58
CA GLY A 54 12.57 -3.55 26.24
C GLY A 54 12.82 -3.37 24.75
N ASN A 55 13.32 -4.41 24.08
CA ASN A 55 13.61 -4.41 22.64
C ASN A 55 12.44 -4.90 21.77
N ARG A 56 11.25 -5.09 22.36
CA ARG A 56 10.08 -5.68 21.72
C ARG A 56 8.87 -4.75 21.79
N THR A 57 8.16 -4.64 20.68
CA THR A 57 6.80 -4.08 20.63
C THR A 57 5.79 -5.16 20.25
N LEU A 58 4.57 -5.02 20.75
CA LEU A 58 3.43 -5.83 20.36
C LEU A 58 2.25 -4.91 20.07
N ASP A 59 1.84 -4.91 18.81
CA ASP A 59 0.62 -4.29 18.34
C ASP A 59 -0.44 -5.37 18.18
N THR A 60 -1.65 -5.11 18.67
CA THR A 60 -2.79 -6.03 18.52
C THR A 60 -3.95 -5.28 17.91
N GLN A 61 -4.60 -5.89 16.92
CA GLN A 61 -5.82 -5.43 16.31
C GLN A 61 -6.86 -6.55 16.42
N SER A 62 -7.91 -6.32 17.20
CA SER A 62 -9.07 -7.20 17.30
C SER A 62 -10.25 -6.61 16.56
N THR A 63 -10.89 -7.43 15.72
CA THR A 63 -12.09 -7.06 14.96
C THR A 63 -13.26 -7.90 15.44
N GLN A 64 -14.36 -7.23 15.75
CA GLN A 64 -15.63 -7.82 16.13
C GLN A 64 -16.70 -7.40 15.12
N ILE A 65 -17.65 -8.30 14.87
CA ILE A 65 -18.79 -8.05 13.99
C ILE A 65 -20.07 -8.13 14.82
N TYR A 66 -21.02 -7.25 14.57
CA TYR A 66 -22.30 -7.28 15.26
C TYR A 66 -23.22 -8.33 14.63
N ARG A 67 -23.58 -9.36 15.40
CA ARG A 67 -24.50 -10.43 15.01
C ARG A 67 -25.39 -10.79 16.18
N SER A 68 -26.65 -11.14 15.91
CA SER A 68 -27.58 -11.63 16.92
C SER A 68 -27.73 -10.72 18.15
N GLY A 69 -27.67 -9.40 17.96
CA GLY A 69 -27.85 -8.42 19.04
C GLY A 69 -26.60 -8.12 19.88
N ARG A 70 -25.41 -8.61 19.50
CA ARG A 70 -24.16 -8.35 20.23
C ARG A 70 -22.94 -8.33 19.29
N TYR A 71 -21.83 -7.75 19.77
CA TYR A 71 -20.54 -7.86 19.09
C TYR A 71 -19.91 -9.22 19.38
N GLU A 72 -19.56 -9.95 18.32
CA GLU A 72 -18.90 -11.24 18.40
C GLU A 72 -17.48 -11.14 17.81
N PRO A 73 -16.47 -11.77 18.43
CA PRO A 73 -15.10 -11.76 17.90
C PRO A 73 -15.01 -12.40 16.51
N PHE A 74 -14.33 -11.75 15.57
CA PHE A 74 -14.19 -12.24 14.20
C PHE A 74 -12.73 -12.58 13.85
N GLN A 75 -11.82 -11.66 14.08
CA GLN A 75 -10.41 -11.80 13.71
C GLN A 75 -9.52 -11.05 14.70
N ASP A 76 -8.33 -11.60 14.98
CA ASP A 76 -7.26 -10.87 15.64
C ASP A 76 -6.01 -10.86 14.75
N VAL A 77 -5.29 -9.75 14.75
CA VAL A 77 -3.97 -9.63 14.14
C VAL A 77 -3.00 -9.14 15.21
N GLU A 78 -1.91 -9.87 15.40
CA GLU A 78 -0.82 -9.50 16.30
C GLU A 78 0.43 -9.22 15.48
N THR A 79 1.00 -8.03 15.63
CA THR A 79 2.28 -7.67 15.04
C THR A 79 3.30 -7.51 16.15
N GLU A 80 4.25 -8.42 16.21
CA GLU A 80 5.37 -8.38 17.14
C GLU A 80 6.60 -7.88 16.40
N THR A 81 7.26 -6.84 16.90
CA THR A 81 8.54 -6.39 16.36
C THR A 81 9.61 -6.50 17.43
N VAL A 82 10.72 -7.14 17.11
CA VAL A 82 11.87 -7.36 18.02
C VAL A 82 13.12 -6.81 17.36
N LYS A 83 13.81 -5.91 18.06
CA LYS A 83 15.18 -5.48 17.70
C LYS A 83 16.15 -6.55 18.18
N LEU A 84 16.61 -7.41 17.27
CA LEU A 84 17.53 -8.51 17.59
C LEU A 84 18.92 -7.99 17.93
N ASN A 85 19.36 -6.93 17.23
CA ASN A 85 20.59 -6.19 17.48
C ASN A 85 20.47 -4.77 16.87
N ALA A 86 21.59 -4.04 16.80
CA ALA A 86 21.62 -2.66 16.29
C ALA A 86 21.19 -2.51 14.81
N THR A 87 21.32 -3.57 14.01
CA THR A 87 21.09 -3.55 12.56
C THR A 87 20.01 -4.53 12.09
N THR A 88 19.56 -5.44 12.95
CA THR A 88 18.61 -6.50 12.58
C THR A 88 17.32 -6.35 13.37
N THR A 89 16.21 -6.24 12.64
CA THR A 89 14.86 -6.24 13.18
C THR A 89 14.11 -7.45 12.66
N ARG A 90 13.34 -8.10 13.53
CA ARG A 90 12.41 -9.15 13.16
C ARG A 90 10.98 -8.70 13.44
N THR A 91 10.10 -8.86 12.48
CA THR A 91 8.67 -8.60 12.60
C THR A 91 7.89 -9.88 12.33
N VAL A 92 7.07 -10.30 13.28
CA VAL A 92 6.18 -11.46 13.17
C VAL A 92 4.74 -10.98 13.22
N VAL A 93 4.00 -11.23 12.15
CA VAL A 93 2.56 -10.97 12.06
C VAL A 93 1.83 -12.30 12.19
N ARG A 94 0.95 -12.42 13.19
CA ARG A 94 0.09 -13.59 13.40
C ARG A 94 -1.35 -13.19 13.15
N THR A 95 -2.03 -13.91 12.27
CA THR A 95 -3.44 -13.70 11.98
C THR A 95 -4.25 -14.84 12.55
N PHE A 96 -5.28 -14.51 13.33
CA PHE A 96 -6.14 -15.45 14.01
C PHE A 96 -7.59 -15.28 13.58
N GLY A 97 -8.29 -16.39 13.39
CA GLY A 97 -9.74 -16.45 13.21
C GLY A 97 -10.41 -17.07 14.42
N ARG A 98 -11.66 -17.49 14.22
CA ARG A 98 -12.41 -18.30 15.18
C ARG A 98 -12.72 -19.66 14.59
N ASP A 99 -12.61 -20.70 15.40
CA ASP A 99 -13.08 -22.04 15.05
C ASP A 99 -14.61 -22.16 15.20
N SER A 100 -15.16 -23.34 14.95
CA SER A 100 -16.59 -23.62 15.07
C SER A 100 -17.15 -23.42 16.48
N ASN A 101 -16.29 -23.43 17.50
CA ASN A 101 -16.65 -23.21 18.91
C ASN A 101 -16.43 -21.74 19.33
N GLY A 102 -16.05 -20.86 18.40
CA GLY A 102 -15.74 -19.46 18.67
C GLY A 102 -14.36 -19.24 19.31
N GLN A 103 -13.52 -20.28 19.42
CA GLN A 103 -12.20 -20.17 20.02
C GLN A 103 -11.19 -19.56 19.04
N LYS A 104 -10.23 -18.79 19.57
CA LYS A 104 -9.15 -18.20 18.79
C LYS A 104 -8.28 -19.31 18.17
N THR A 105 -8.15 -19.31 16.85
CA THR A 105 -7.29 -20.26 16.12
C THR A 105 -6.34 -19.51 15.19
N LEU A 106 -5.10 -19.98 15.07
CA LEU A 106 -4.11 -19.39 14.19
C LEU A 106 -4.43 -19.74 12.73
N LEU A 107 -4.40 -18.76 11.83
CA LEU A 107 -4.66 -18.96 10.41
C LEU A 107 -3.39 -18.84 9.58
N GLN A 108 -2.52 -17.90 9.93
CA GLN A 108 -1.32 -17.60 9.17
C GLN A 108 -0.28 -16.88 10.05
N VAL A 109 0.99 -17.13 9.77
CA VAL A 109 2.14 -16.40 10.30
C VAL A 109 2.94 -15.84 9.15
N SER A 110 3.23 -14.54 9.18
CA SER A 110 4.25 -13.91 8.33
C SER A 110 5.42 -13.48 9.21
N GLU A 111 6.62 -13.96 8.93
CA GLU A 111 7.84 -13.54 9.64
C GLU A 111 8.77 -12.86 8.65
N GLU A 112 9.21 -11.65 8.99
CA GLU A 112 10.19 -10.87 8.26
C GLU A 112 11.38 -10.59 9.16
N GLU A 113 12.58 -10.90 8.67
CA GLU A 113 13.83 -10.43 9.25
C GLU A 113 14.49 -9.47 8.26
N LYS A 114 14.68 -8.23 8.70
CA LYS A 114 15.39 -7.18 7.95
C LYS A 114 16.71 -6.89 8.65
N GLN A 115 17.79 -7.04 7.90
CA GLN A 115 19.13 -6.67 8.32
C GLN A 115 19.59 -5.47 7.48
N GLU A 116 19.87 -4.38 8.15
CA GLU A 116 20.55 -3.22 7.56
C GLU A 116 22.06 -3.47 7.58
N LEU A 117 22.71 -3.15 6.48
CA LEU A 117 24.14 -3.31 6.28
C LEU A 117 24.78 -1.93 6.12
N LYS A 118 26.08 -1.89 5.82
CA LYS A 118 26.78 -0.62 5.55
C LYS A 118 26.23 -0.01 4.25
N ASP A 119 26.45 1.30 4.07
CA ASP A 119 26.18 2.00 2.81
C ASP A 119 24.73 1.87 2.29
N ASP A 120 23.76 1.89 3.20
CA ASP A 120 22.31 1.74 2.90
C ASP A 120 21.93 0.40 2.25
N GLU A 121 22.82 -0.59 2.30
CA GLU A 121 22.51 -1.95 1.85
C GLU A 121 21.59 -2.66 2.86
N ALA A 122 20.82 -3.63 2.38
CA ALA A 122 19.91 -4.38 3.23
C ALA A 122 19.70 -5.79 2.73
N LYS A 123 19.42 -6.70 3.67
CA LYS A 123 18.91 -8.04 3.40
C LYS A 123 17.59 -8.24 4.10
N THR A 124 16.64 -8.80 3.39
CA THR A 124 15.33 -9.14 3.93
C THR A 124 15.00 -10.58 3.61
N VAL A 125 14.59 -11.33 4.62
CA VAL A 125 13.98 -12.64 4.45
C VAL A 125 12.56 -12.56 4.98
N ARG A 126 11.58 -12.86 4.13
CA ARG A 126 10.17 -12.94 4.51
C ARG A 126 9.67 -14.37 4.30
N THR A 127 8.89 -14.87 5.23
CA THR A 127 8.25 -16.19 5.14
C THR A 127 6.78 -16.09 5.47
N ILE A 128 5.96 -16.91 4.82
CA ILE A 128 4.54 -17.06 5.12
C ILE A 128 4.28 -18.54 5.39
N SER A 129 3.64 -18.83 6.52
CA SER A 129 3.32 -20.19 6.96
C SER A 129 1.88 -20.32 7.43
N ASN A 130 1.26 -21.46 7.16
CA ASN A 130 -0.07 -21.81 7.63
C ASN A 130 0.01 -23.04 8.54
N PRO A 131 -0.80 -23.14 9.62
CA PRO A 131 -0.86 -24.35 10.42
C PRO A 131 -1.52 -25.50 9.64
N ASP A 132 -1.01 -26.72 9.84
CA ASP A 132 -1.68 -27.96 9.45
C ASP A 132 -2.81 -28.32 10.45
N LEU A 133 -3.45 -29.48 10.24
CA LEU A 133 -4.53 -29.96 11.11
C LEU A 133 -4.07 -30.21 12.54
N GLU A 134 -2.78 -30.43 12.77
CA GLU A 134 -2.17 -30.58 14.09
C GLU A 134 -1.61 -29.26 14.66
N GLY A 135 -1.78 -28.15 13.94
CA GLY A 135 -1.31 -26.82 14.35
C GLY A 135 0.17 -26.56 14.05
N ARG A 136 0.88 -27.45 13.34
CA ARG A 136 2.29 -27.25 12.97
C ARG A 136 2.37 -26.34 11.76
N LEU A 137 3.29 -25.38 11.80
CA LEU A 137 3.43 -24.40 10.71
C LEU A 137 4.11 -25.02 9.48
N GLN A 138 3.43 -24.94 8.36
CA GLN A 138 3.91 -25.33 7.04
C GLN A 138 4.29 -24.07 6.24
N LEU A 139 5.53 -23.99 5.78
CA LEU A 139 6.02 -22.89 4.97
C LEU A 139 5.37 -22.95 3.57
N ILE A 140 4.63 -21.90 3.19
CA ILE A 140 3.93 -21.81 1.90
C ILE A 140 4.52 -20.74 0.97
N GLN A 141 5.38 -19.86 1.49
CA GLN A 141 6.12 -18.89 0.69
C GLN A 141 7.37 -18.45 1.44
N ARG A 142 8.47 -18.27 0.70
CA ARG A 142 9.66 -17.58 1.19
C ARG A 142 10.09 -16.55 0.16
N GLU A 143 10.47 -15.38 0.61
CA GLU A 143 11.08 -14.33 -0.21
C GLU A 143 12.43 -13.96 0.38
N VAL A 144 13.42 -13.79 -0.47
CA VAL A 144 14.74 -13.27 -0.12
C VAL A 144 15.00 -12.07 -1.00
N ALA A 145 15.25 -10.92 -0.38
CA ALA A 145 15.59 -9.68 -1.07
C ALA A 145 16.94 -9.15 -0.58
N ASP A 146 17.81 -8.79 -1.53
CA ASP A 146 19.09 -8.14 -1.28
C ASP A 146 19.09 -6.78 -1.99
N THR A 147 19.27 -5.71 -1.21
CA THR A 147 19.45 -4.35 -1.71
C THR A 147 20.91 -3.98 -1.60
N ARG A 148 21.50 -3.55 -2.71
CA ARG A 148 22.90 -3.08 -2.79
C ARG A 148 22.96 -1.67 -3.33
N LYS A 149 23.98 -0.93 -2.91
CA LYS A 149 24.31 0.37 -3.47
C LYS A 149 25.22 0.18 -4.67
N ILE A 150 24.88 0.80 -5.79
CA ILE A 150 25.69 0.76 -7.02
C ILE A 150 26.63 1.97 -7.07
N ASP A 151 26.11 3.14 -6.70
CA ASP A 151 26.85 4.40 -6.55
C ASP A 151 26.11 5.32 -5.54
N ALA A 152 26.54 6.58 -5.39
CA ALA A 152 25.98 7.51 -4.42
C ALA A 152 24.45 7.70 -4.56
N ASP A 153 23.95 7.61 -5.79
CA ASP A 153 22.58 7.98 -6.18
C ASP A 153 21.78 6.78 -6.71
N THR A 154 22.42 5.62 -6.89
CA THR A 154 21.83 4.43 -7.49
C THR A 154 21.86 3.25 -6.54
N SER A 155 20.71 2.59 -6.40
CA SER A 155 20.59 1.30 -5.71
C SER A 155 19.93 0.25 -6.60
N GLU A 156 20.18 -1.01 -6.28
CA GLU A 156 19.55 -2.15 -6.92
C GLU A 156 19.05 -3.14 -5.87
N THR A 157 17.81 -3.58 -6.00
CA THR A 157 17.21 -4.62 -5.19
C THR A 157 16.91 -5.83 -6.04
N LYS A 158 17.45 -6.99 -5.66
CA LYS A 158 17.10 -8.28 -6.24
C LYS A 158 16.27 -9.05 -5.24
N SER A 159 15.09 -9.52 -5.66
CA SER A 159 14.26 -10.41 -4.85
C SER A 159 13.97 -11.72 -5.58
N ILE A 160 13.92 -12.82 -4.84
CA ILE A 160 13.50 -14.14 -5.32
C ILE A 160 12.39 -14.64 -4.41
N VAL A 161 11.26 -14.98 -5.01
CA VAL A 161 10.15 -15.66 -4.35
C VAL A 161 10.27 -17.16 -4.59
N PHE A 162 10.11 -17.92 -3.52
CA PHE A 162 10.07 -19.36 -3.50
C PHE A 162 8.69 -19.83 -3.06
N LEU A 163 8.16 -20.83 -3.75
CA LEU A 163 6.90 -21.50 -3.45
C LEU A 163 7.13 -23.00 -3.25
N PRO A 164 6.21 -23.73 -2.59
CA PRO A 164 6.28 -25.18 -2.50
C PRO A 164 6.36 -25.85 -3.88
N GLY A 165 7.31 -26.75 -4.03
CA GLY A 165 7.52 -27.62 -5.18
C GLY A 165 7.77 -29.06 -4.74
N VAL A 166 8.10 -29.92 -5.71
CA VAL A 166 8.20 -31.39 -5.50
C VAL A 166 9.24 -31.77 -4.43
N ASN A 167 10.34 -31.02 -4.33
CA ASN A 167 11.46 -31.28 -3.41
C ASN A 167 11.64 -30.18 -2.35
N GLY A 168 10.53 -29.58 -1.88
CA GLY A 168 10.55 -28.44 -0.97
C GLY A 168 10.40 -27.12 -1.71
N MET A 169 11.04 -26.05 -1.23
CA MET A 169 10.87 -24.71 -1.81
C MET A 169 11.58 -24.58 -3.15
N ALA A 170 10.89 -24.09 -4.17
CA ALA A 170 11.41 -23.85 -5.52
C ALA A 170 11.25 -22.38 -5.89
N ALA A 171 12.27 -21.80 -6.54
CA ALA A 171 12.21 -20.42 -7.02
C ALA A 171 11.14 -20.29 -8.12
N SER A 172 10.19 -19.37 -7.94
CA SER A 172 9.03 -19.21 -8.82
C SER A 172 9.01 -17.86 -9.54
N MET A 173 9.67 -16.85 -8.99
CA MET A 173 9.73 -15.51 -9.54
C MET A 173 10.98 -14.80 -9.05
N GLN A 174 11.59 -13.99 -9.92
CA GLN A 174 12.67 -13.10 -9.56
C GLN A 174 12.30 -11.67 -9.98
N THR A 175 12.62 -10.69 -9.14
CA THR A 175 12.55 -9.27 -9.53
C THR A 175 13.91 -8.62 -9.40
N GLN A 176 14.23 -7.74 -10.35
CA GLN A 176 15.39 -6.86 -10.30
C GLN A 176 14.90 -5.43 -10.43
N GLU A 177 15.09 -4.63 -9.39
CA GLU A 177 14.63 -3.25 -9.32
C GLU A 177 15.81 -2.32 -9.13
N ARG A 178 16.04 -1.43 -10.08
CA ARG A 178 17.06 -0.39 -10.01
C ARG A 178 16.37 0.96 -9.83
N GLN A 179 16.88 1.76 -8.90
CA GLN A 179 16.43 3.13 -8.69
C GLN A 179 17.64 4.06 -8.78
N HIS A 180 17.46 5.20 -9.43
CA HIS A 180 18.45 6.26 -9.54
C HIS A 180 17.81 7.58 -9.11
N ARG A 181 18.40 8.25 -8.14
CA ARG A 181 17.92 9.53 -7.62
C ARG A 181 18.76 10.66 -8.19
N ASN A 182 18.12 11.66 -8.76
CA ASN A 182 18.76 12.89 -9.20
C ASN A 182 17.98 14.07 -8.67
N ALA A 183 18.48 14.69 -7.60
CA ALA A 183 17.83 15.81 -6.90
C ALA A 183 16.36 15.50 -6.51
N ASP A 184 15.40 16.11 -7.20
CA ASP A 184 13.96 15.97 -7.01
C ASP A 184 13.33 14.87 -7.88
N THR A 185 14.14 14.18 -8.68
CA THR A 185 13.73 13.17 -9.64
C THR A 185 14.20 11.78 -9.22
N ILE A 186 13.36 10.77 -9.39
CA ILE A 186 13.69 9.35 -9.21
C ILE A 186 13.30 8.62 -10.48
N ASP A 187 14.30 8.02 -11.13
CA ASP A 187 14.08 7.07 -12.22
C ASP A 187 14.13 5.65 -11.66
N PHE A 188 13.22 4.79 -12.12
CA PHE A 188 13.21 3.39 -11.72
C PHE A 188 12.98 2.45 -12.89
N GLN A 189 13.54 1.26 -12.77
CA GLN A 189 13.24 0.13 -13.65
C GLN A 189 13.10 -1.13 -12.80
N LYS A 190 12.01 -1.85 -12.99
CA LYS A 190 11.75 -3.15 -12.38
C LYS A 190 11.52 -4.19 -13.46
N THR A 191 12.31 -5.26 -13.43
CA THR A 191 12.15 -6.41 -14.31
C THR A 191 11.66 -7.60 -13.50
N THR A 192 10.54 -8.18 -13.91
CA THR A 192 10.04 -9.44 -13.36
C THR A 192 10.43 -10.57 -14.30
N LEU A 193 11.04 -11.61 -13.74
CA LEU A 193 11.46 -12.80 -14.46
C LEU A 193 10.76 -14.04 -13.90
N LEU A 194 10.42 -14.95 -14.80
CA LEU A 194 9.86 -16.27 -14.49
C LEU A 194 10.80 -17.36 -14.98
N PRO A 195 10.83 -18.54 -14.32
CA PRO A 195 11.55 -19.69 -14.81
C PRO A 195 10.95 -20.19 -16.14
N ASP A 196 11.78 -20.56 -17.10
CA ASP A 196 11.35 -21.11 -18.39
C ASP A 196 11.17 -22.64 -18.39
N GLY A 197 11.33 -23.29 -17.24
CA GLY A 197 11.30 -24.75 -17.10
C GLY A 197 12.58 -25.47 -17.52
N ALA A 198 13.48 -24.81 -18.25
CA ALA A 198 14.82 -25.31 -18.59
C ALA A 198 15.91 -24.84 -17.59
N GLY A 199 15.49 -24.15 -16.52
CA GLY A 199 16.38 -23.64 -15.48
C GLY A 199 16.89 -22.22 -15.74
N ASN A 200 16.43 -21.56 -16.82
CA ASN A 200 16.78 -20.16 -17.08
C ASN A 200 15.65 -19.23 -16.62
N TRP A 201 16.02 -17.96 -16.46
CA TRP A 201 15.10 -16.87 -16.15
C TRP A 201 14.79 -16.09 -17.42
N GLN A 202 13.51 -15.82 -17.67
CA GLN A 202 13.07 -15.00 -18.80
C GLN A 202 12.24 -13.81 -18.30
N ALA A 203 12.50 -12.63 -18.86
CA ALA A 203 11.78 -11.41 -18.52
C ALA A 203 10.35 -11.48 -19.06
N CYS A 204 9.36 -11.46 -18.16
CA CYS A 204 7.94 -11.47 -18.53
C CYS A 204 7.30 -10.08 -18.47
N GLU A 205 7.82 -9.19 -17.62
CA GLU A 205 7.33 -7.82 -17.46
C GLU A 205 8.49 -6.88 -17.12
N VAL A 206 8.49 -5.70 -17.72
CA VAL A 206 9.38 -4.59 -17.36
C VAL A 206 8.53 -3.36 -17.07
N LYS A 207 8.68 -2.82 -15.87
CA LYS A 207 8.13 -1.52 -15.48
C LYS A 207 9.24 -0.49 -15.46
N ARG A 208 9.02 0.67 -16.06
CA ARG A 208 9.95 1.80 -16.03
C ARG A 208 9.20 3.06 -15.71
N GLY A 209 9.80 3.96 -14.96
CA GLY A 209 9.16 5.22 -14.68
C GLY A 209 10.07 6.26 -14.12
N THR A 210 9.49 7.46 -14.01
CA THR A 210 10.12 8.64 -13.45
C THR A 210 9.14 9.29 -12.50
N ILE A 211 9.61 9.69 -11.33
CA ILE A 211 8.86 10.47 -10.33
C ILE A 211 9.60 11.79 -10.15
N ARG A 212 8.89 12.92 -10.21
CA ARG A 212 9.43 14.25 -9.91
C ARG A 212 8.63 14.87 -8.78
N ASP A 213 9.31 15.43 -7.80
CA ASP A 213 8.69 16.07 -6.63
C ASP A 213 9.47 17.31 -6.21
N ASP A 214 8.98 18.49 -6.60
CA ASP A 214 9.59 19.78 -6.28
C ASP A 214 9.14 20.36 -4.92
N GLY A 215 8.36 19.59 -4.15
CA GLY A 215 7.76 19.99 -2.87
C GLY A 215 6.47 20.82 -2.98
N LYS A 216 6.11 21.31 -4.17
CA LYS A 216 4.83 22.01 -4.46
C LYS A 216 3.92 21.19 -5.36
N SER A 217 4.52 20.46 -6.28
CA SER A 217 3.89 19.61 -7.26
C SER A 217 4.65 18.30 -7.38
N ARG A 218 3.89 17.24 -7.66
CA ARG A 218 4.44 15.92 -7.89
C ARG A 218 3.91 15.41 -9.21
N SER A 219 4.77 14.79 -10.00
CA SER A 219 4.36 14.08 -11.20
C SER A 219 5.04 12.73 -11.27
N SER A 220 4.37 11.76 -11.87
CA SER A 220 5.00 10.49 -12.18
C SER A 220 4.50 9.93 -13.51
N GLU A 221 5.39 9.23 -14.17
CA GLU A 221 5.09 8.43 -15.35
C GLU A 221 5.60 7.02 -15.11
N GLU A 222 4.75 6.02 -15.34
CA GLU A 222 5.12 4.60 -15.37
C GLU A 222 4.71 4.01 -16.71
N ARG A 223 5.57 3.19 -17.30
CA ARG A 223 5.31 2.39 -18.50
C ARG A 223 5.51 0.93 -18.16
N VAL A 224 4.60 0.08 -18.62
CA VAL A 224 4.61 -1.36 -18.40
C VAL A 224 4.72 -2.04 -19.76
N SER A 225 5.79 -2.81 -19.93
CA SER A 225 5.99 -3.70 -21.06
C SER A 225 5.82 -5.14 -20.63
N ARG A 226 5.10 -5.94 -21.41
CA ARG A 226 4.89 -7.38 -21.16
C ARG A 226 5.34 -8.21 -22.34
N GLN A 227 5.74 -9.44 -22.04
CA GLN A 227 6.11 -10.40 -23.06
C GLN A 227 4.87 -10.77 -23.88
N ASN A 228 4.98 -10.66 -25.20
CA ASN A 228 3.95 -11.03 -26.16
C ASN A 228 4.09 -12.51 -26.56
N ALA A 229 3.20 -12.98 -27.44
CA ALA A 229 3.20 -14.36 -27.91
C ALA A 229 4.49 -14.76 -28.66
N ASP A 230 5.20 -13.79 -29.25
CA ASP A 230 6.48 -13.98 -29.94
C ASP A 230 7.68 -13.94 -28.98
N GLY A 231 7.44 -13.83 -27.67
CA GLY A 231 8.47 -13.77 -26.64
C GLY A 231 9.15 -12.41 -26.50
N GLN A 232 8.69 -11.37 -27.20
CA GLN A 232 9.24 -10.01 -27.16
C GLN A 232 8.48 -9.12 -26.17
N LEU A 233 9.15 -8.13 -25.58
CA LEU A 233 8.49 -7.14 -24.71
C LEU A 233 7.88 -5.99 -25.53
N SER A 234 6.58 -5.76 -25.37
CA SER A 234 5.87 -4.60 -25.93
C SER A 234 5.20 -3.79 -24.83
N GLU A 235 5.17 -2.47 -24.95
CA GLU A 235 4.43 -1.60 -24.02
C GLU A 235 2.91 -1.87 -24.13
N VAL A 236 2.28 -2.17 -23.01
CA VAL A 236 0.84 -2.48 -22.92
C VAL A 236 0.07 -1.47 -22.08
N SER A 237 0.77 -0.71 -21.23
CA SER A 237 0.16 0.29 -20.37
C SER A 237 1.13 1.41 -20.00
N ARG A 238 0.56 2.61 -19.81
CA ARG A 238 1.25 3.81 -19.36
C ARG A 238 0.36 4.53 -18.37
N THR A 239 0.88 4.86 -17.21
CA THR A 239 0.17 5.62 -16.18
C THR A 239 0.86 6.95 -15.96
N LEU A 240 0.10 8.03 -16.06
CA LEU A 240 0.54 9.39 -15.76
C LEU A 240 -0.18 9.85 -14.50
N ALA A 241 0.55 10.37 -13.52
CA ALA A 241 -0.04 11.00 -12.35
C ALA A 241 0.54 12.41 -12.17
N LYS A 242 -0.31 13.32 -11.71
CA LYS A 242 0.05 14.68 -11.35
C LYS A 242 -0.71 15.11 -10.12
N GLU A 243 0.00 15.76 -9.20
CA GLU A 243 -0.55 16.39 -8.02
C GLU A 243 -0.01 17.82 -7.91
N SER A 244 -0.86 18.73 -7.45
CA SER A 244 -0.49 20.13 -7.22
C SER A 244 -1.29 20.71 -6.08
N LYS A 245 -0.68 21.65 -5.36
CA LYS A 245 -1.33 22.42 -4.31
C LYS A 245 -1.50 23.87 -4.72
N ALA A 246 -2.73 24.36 -4.69
CA ALA A 246 -3.06 25.76 -4.93
C ALA A 246 -2.63 26.63 -3.74
N PRO A 247 -2.40 27.94 -3.94
CA PRO A 247 -2.12 28.89 -2.87
C PRO A 247 -3.20 28.94 -1.78
N SER A 248 -4.45 28.61 -2.13
CA SER A 248 -5.58 28.49 -1.20
C SER A 248 -5.46 27.30 -0.23
N GLY A 249 -4.48 26.42 -0.42
CA GLY A 249 -4.32 25.17 0.32
C GLY A 249 -5.07 23.98 -0.28
N GLU A 250 -5.95 24.20 -1.27
CA GLU A 250 -6.61 23.12 -2.01
C GLU A 250 -5.59 22.29 -2.79
N SER A 251 -5.66 20.97 -2.69
CA SER A 251 -4.82 20.06 -3.48
C SER A 251 -5.65 19.37 -4.55
N ARG A 252 -5.07 19.22 -5.74
CA ARG A 252 -5.68 18.54 -6.89
C ARG A 252 -4.76 17.46 -7.41
N SER A 253 -5.34 16.32 -7.76
CA SER A 253 -4.64 15.20 -8.34
C SER A 253 -5.39 14.67 -9.56
N THR A 254 -4.61 14.16 -10.52
CA THR A 254 -5.11 13.45 -11.70
C THR A 254 -4.22 12.24 -11.94
N VAL A 255 -4.82 11.09 -12.19
CA VAL A 255 -4.16 9.86 -12.63
C VAL A 255 -4.83 9.40 -13.92
N GLU A 256 -4.07 9.22 -14.97
CA GLU A 256 -4.54 8.76 -16.28
C GLU A 256 -3.85 7.45 -16.62
N THR A 257 -4.64 6.43 -16.97
CA THR A 257 -4.14 5.13 -17.39
C THR A 257 -4.47 4.92 -18.85
N PHE A 258 -3.42 4.73 -19.62
CA PHE A 258 -3.46 4.36 -21.03
C PHE A 258 -3.21 2.85 -21.15
N SER A 259 -3.86 2.23 -22.13
CA SER A 259 -3.77 0.78 -22.38
C SER A 259 -3.96 0.46 -23.86
N THR A 260 -3.28 -0.56 -24.36
CA THR A 260 -3.56 -1.17 -25.66
C THR A 260 -4.81 -2.05 -25.64
N ASP A 261 -5.19 -2.52 -24.45
CA ASP A 261 -6.41 -3.28 -24.24
C ASP A 261 -7.55 -2.33 -23.87
N VAL A 262 -8.44 -2.07 -24.82
CA VAL A 262 -9.63 -1.21 -24.64
C VAL A 262 -10.87 -2.07 -24.38
N PRO A 263 -11.53 -1.93 -23.22
CA PRO A 263 -12.76 -2.67 -22.93
C PRO A 263 -13.85 -2.43 -23.98
N GLY A 264 -14.34 -3.51 -24.58
CA GLY A 264 -15.42 -3.45 -25.59
C GLY A 264 -14.94 -3.25 -27.03
N SER A 265 -13.64 -3.11 -27.25
CA SER A 265 -13.05 -2.95 -28.58
C SER A 265 -12.11 -4.12 -28.92
N ALA A 266 -11.93 -4.36 -30.21
CA ALA A 266 -10.85 -5.23 -30.68
C ALA A 266 -9.48 -4.54 -30.45
N PRO A 267 -8.40 -5.30 -30.16
CA PRO A 267 -7.07 -4.71 -30.05
C PRO A 267 -6.63 -4.09 -31.38
N ASP A 268 -6.17 -2.83 -31.34
CA ASP A 268 -5.60 -2.11 -32.49
C ASP A 268 -4.09 -1.84 -32.34
N GLY A 269 -3.50 -2.24 -31.20
CA GLY A 269 -2.09 -2.06 -30.89
C GLY A 269 -1.71 -0.63 -30.47
N HIS A 270 -2.67 0.28 -30.36
CA HIS A 270 -2.44 1.67 -29.98
C HIS A 270 -2.83 1.93 -28.52
N MET A 271 -2.19 2.92 -27.90
CA MET A 271 -2.47 3.30 -26.53
C MET A 271 -3.67 4.24 -26.45
N HIS A 272 -4.70 3.84 -25.71
CA HIS A 272 -5.92 4.64 -25.49
C HIS A 272 -6.06 5.01 -24.03
N LEU A 273 -6.58 6.20 -23.75
CA LEU A 273 -6.95 6.58 -22.38
C LEU A 273 -8.17 5.78 -21.94
N VAL A 274 -7.97 4.76 -21.09
CA VAL A 274 -9.04 3.85 -20.66
C VAL A 274 -9.62 4.21 -19.31
N GLN A 275 -8.88 4.99 -18.51
CA GLN A 275 -9.28 5.38 -17.18
C GLN A 275 -8.67 6.72 -16.77
N ARG A 276 -9.44 7.56 -16.08
CA ARG A 276 -8.96 8.75 -15.39
C ARG A 276 -9.50 8.78 -13.97
N VAL A 277 -8.65 9.09 -13.01
CA VAL A 277 -9.03 9.39 -11.62
C VAL A 277 -8.67 10.83 -11.34
N THR A 278 -9.63 11.63 -10.89
CA THR A 278 -9.39 12.98 -10.40
C THR A 278 -9.68 13.04 -8.92
N GLY A 279 -8.90 13.84 -8.19
CA GLY A 279 -9.04 14.00 -6.75
C GLY A 279 -8.89 15.45 -6.33
N THR A 280 -9.72 15.89 -5.40
CA THR A 280 -9.60 17.20 -4.75
C THR A 280 -9.60 17.02 -3.24
N ARG A 281 -8.79 17.83 -2.56
CA ARG A 281 -8.74 17.91 -1.11
C ARG A 281 -8.79 19.37 -0.68
N SER A 282 -9.74 19.70 0.18
CA SER A 282 -9.89 21.04 0.75
C SER A 282 -10.14 20.95 2.26
N GLY A 283 -9.70 21.98 2.98
CA GLY A 283 -10.04 22.19 4.38
C GLY A 283 -11.00 23.35 4.51
N ASN A 284 -11.92 23.26 5.46
CA ASN A 284 -12.83 24.35 5.81
C ASN A 284 -12.34 25.04 7.10
N PRO A 285 -12.70 26.33 7.33
CA PRO A 285 -12.30 27.07 8.53
C PRO A 285 -12.68 26.40 9.86
N ASN A 286 -13.70 25.55 9.85
CA ASN A 286 -14.20 24.81 11.01
C ASN A 286 -13.36 23.56 11.35
N GLY A 287 -12.19 23.38 10.73
CA GLY A 287 -11.29 22.24 10.94
C GLY A 287 -11.70 20.95 10.22
N ALA A 288 -12.84 20.94 9.52
CA ALA A 288 -13.28 19.81 8.71
C ALA A 288 -12.46 19.71 7.41
N GLN A 289 -12.13 18.49 7.00
CA GLN A 289 -11.48 18.20 5.72
C GLN A 289 -12.42 17.42 4.81
N THR A 290 -12.47 17.83 3.55
CA THR A 290 -13.23 17.15 2.50
C THR A 290 -12.25 16.63 1.45
N THR A 291 -12.36 15.35 1.14
CA THR A 291 -11.66 14.72 0.02
C THR A 291 -12.69 14.16 -0.94
N ARG A 292 -12.57 14.49 -2.23
CA ARG A 292 -13.43 13.95 -3.28
C ARG A 292 -12.56 13.27 -4.33
N GLN A 293 -13.00 12.10 -4.79
CA GLN A 293 -12.39 11.37 -5.89
C GLN A 293 -13.45 11.00 -6.93
N GLN A 294 -13.11 11.11 -8.20
CA GLN A 294 -13.97 10.70 -9.30
C GLN A 294 -13.19 9.74 -10.20
N LEU A 295 -13.81 8.62 -10.52
CA LEU A 295 -13.31 7.63 -11.47
C LEU A 295 -14.10 7.76 -12.76
N GLU A 296 -13.38 7.95 -13.85
CA GLU A 296 -13.89 7.95 -15.20
C GLU A 296 -13.33 6.73 -15.96
N GLN A 297 -14.18 6.01 -16.67
CA GLN A 297 -13.81 4.82 -17.45
C GLN A 297 -14.55 4.78 -18.78
N ILE A 298 -13.98 4.05 -19.74
CA ILE A 298 -14.66 3.72 -21.00
C ILE A 298 -15.88 2.84 -20.69
N LYS A 299 -17.00 3.10 -21.38
CA LYS A 299 -18.18 2.22 -21.35
C LYS A 299 -17.97 1.05 -22.31
N PRO A 300 -17.89 -0.22 -21.85
CA PRO A 300 -17.58 -1.34 -22.75
C PRO A 300 -18.62 -1.57 -23.86
N GLY A 301 -19.88 -1.20 -23.65
CA GLY A 301 -20.93 -1.31 -24.67
C GLY A 301 -20.94 -0.17 -25.70
N ASP A 302 -20.18 0.89 -25.46
CA ASP A 302 -19.99 2.01 -26.40
C ASP A 302 -18.62 2.66 -26.15
N PRO A 303 -17.52 2.02 -26.59
CA PRO A 303 -16.18 2.50 -26.32
C PRO A 303 -15.88 3.87 -26.99
N SER A 304 -16.62 4.22 -28.04
CA SER A 304 -16.53 5.49 -28.76
C SER A 304 -17.10 6.69 -28.00
N ALA A 305 -17.96 6.47 -27.00
CA ALA A 305 -18.53 7.56 -26.18
C ALA A 305 -17.51 8.27 -25.25
N GLY A 306 -16.25 7.82 -25.26
CA GLY A 306 -15.19 8.35 -24.42
C GLY A 306 -15.32 7.96 -22.95
N LEU A 307 -14.53 8.64 -22.11
CA LEU A 307 -14.54 8.43 -20.68
C LEU A 307 -15.83 8.95 -20.04
N GLN A 308 -16.34 8.19 -19.08
CA GLN A 308 -17.59 8.45 -18.40
C GLN A 308 -17.37 8.28 -16.89
N ILE A 309 -17.83 9.23 -16.07
CA ILE A 309 -17.77 9.06 -14.61
C ILE A 309 -18.54 7.80 -14.23
N THR A 310 -17.90 6.86 -13.54
CA THR A 310 -18.51 5.61 -13.06
C THR A 310 -18.66 5.60 -11.54
N VAL A 311 -17.72 6.22 -10.83
CA VAL A 311 -17.72 6.28 -9.37
C VAL A 311 -17.36 7.68 -8.88
N THR A 312 -18.04 8.15 -7.85
CA THR A 312 -17.62 9.31 -7.05
C THR A 312 -17.53 8.89 -5.59
N SER A 313 -16.39 9.12 -4.97
CA SER A 313 -16.16 8.93 -3.54
C SER A 313 -16.00 10.30 -2.89
N THR A 314 -16.73 10.56 -1.80
CA THR A 314 -16.58 11.77 -1.00
C THR A 314 -16.37 11.37 0.45
N ASN A 315 -15.26 11.81 1.04
CA ASN A 315 -14.96 11.62 2.45
C ASN A 315 -14.95 12.98 3.15
N VAL A 316 -15.71 13.09 4.24
CA VAL A 316 -15.73 14.25 5.12
C VAL A 316 -15.25 13.81 6.49
N GLN A 317 -14.19 14.44 6.98
CA GLN A 317 -13.60 14.17 8.29
C GLN A 317 -13.71 15.42 9.18
N ALA A 318 -14.21 15.24 10.39
CA ALA A 318 -14.28 16.26 11.43
C ALA A 318 -13.62 15.74 12.71
N SER A 319 -12.70 16.53 13.25
CA SER A 319 -11.93 16.21 14.45
C SER A 319 -12.29 17.16 15.59
N GLY A 320 -12.56 16.61 16.78
CA GLY A 320 -12.88 17.38 17.98
C GLY A 320 -12.31 16.76 19.25
N ALA A 321 -12.55 17.39 20.41
CA ALA A 321 -11.99 16.97 21.70
C ALA A 321 -12.41 15.54 22.13
N SER A 322 -13.55 15.05 21.64
CA SER A 322 -14.09 13.72 21.91
C SER A 322 -13.68 12.65 20.89
N GLY A 323 -12.79 13.00 19.95
CA GLY A 323 -12.28 12.09 18.92
C GLY A 323 -12.61 12.55 17.49
N THR A 324 -12.46 11.63 16.53
CA THR A 324 -12.65 11.90 15.10
C THR A 324 -13.89 11.18 14.58
N GLN A 325 -14.68 11.91 13.79
CA GLN A 325 -15.79 11.36 13.01
C GLN A 325 -15.46 11.49 11.52
N ALA A 326 -15.74 10.43 10.76
CA ALA A 326 -15.65 10.50 9.31
C ALA A 326 -16.85 9.82 8.66
N THR A 327 -17.32 10.44 7.57
CA THR A 327 -18.37 9.94 6.71
C THR A 327 -17.81 9.75 5.31
N GLN A 328 -17.93 8.55 4.76
CA GLN A 328 -17.58 8.25 3.39
C GLN A 328 -18.85 7.93 2.60
N THR A 329 -19.05 8.62 1.48
CA THR A 329 -20.17 8.36 0.55
C THR A 329 -19.62 7.87 -0.78
N LEU A 330 -20.08 6.71 -1.23
CA LEU A 330 -19.81 6.16 -2.56
C LEU A 330 -21.06 6.29 -3.42
N GLN A 331 -20.88 6.93 -4.57
CA GLN A 331 -21.89 7.04 -5.62
C GLN A 331 -21.42 6.28 -6.86
N VAL A 332 -22.32 5.51 -7.47
CA VAL A 332 -22.05 4.73 -8.68
C VAL A 332 -23.04 5.11 -9.77
N ARG A 333 -22.57 5.15 -11.01
CA ARG A 333 -23.41 5.44 -12.17
C ARG A 333 -24.28 4.24 -12.55
N ASP A 334 -25.57 4.46 -12.70
CA ASP A 334 -26.52 3.46 -13.21
C ASP A 334 -26.52 3.38 -14.75
N PRO A 335 -27.20 2.37 -15.35
CA PRO A 335 -27.31 2.26 -16.80
C PRO A 335 -28.01 3.45 -17.50
N GLY A 336 -28.86 4.20 -16.77
CA GLY A 336 -29.52 5.42 -17.25
C GLY A 336 -28.62 6.65 -17.20
N GLY A 337 -27.44 6.53 -16.58
CA GLY A 337 -26.43 7.55 -16.50
C GLY A 337 -26.48 8.40 -15.22
N ASN A 338 -27.37 8.12 -14.27
CA ASN A 338 -27.49 8.86 -13.02
C ASN A 338 -26.54 8.31 -11.96
N MET A 339 -26.06 9.18 -11.07
CA MET A 339 -25.21 8.80 -9.94
C MET A 339 -26.08 8.49 -8.72
N ASN A 340 -26.09 7.22 -8.29
CA ASN A 340 -26.85 6.79 -7.12
C ASN A 340 -25.92 6.50 -5.95
N VAL A 341 -26.34 6.86 -4.73
CA VAL A 341 -25.61 6.49 -3.51
C VAL A 341 -25.75 4.99 -3.30
N VAL A 342 -24.62 4.28 -3.28
CA VAL A 342 -24.59 2.82 -3.05
C VAL A 342 -24.13 2.51 -1.64
N THR A 343 -23.22 3.32 -1.08
CA THR A 343 -22.66 3.11 0.25
C THR A 343 -22.48 4.42 0.97
N VAL A 344 -22.86 4.45 2.25
CA VAL A 344 -22.44 5.48 3.20
C VAL A 344 -21.83 4.79 4.40
N ASP A 345 -20.56 5.02 4.68
CA ASP A 345 -19.88 4.45 5.84
C ASP A 345 -19.63 5.54 6.87
N MET A 346 -20.03 5.26 8.11
CA MET A 346 -19.80 6.14 9.23
C MET A 346 -18.78 5.50 10.18
N THR A 347 -17.76 6.27 10.55
CA THR A 347 -16.74 5.84 11.50
C THR A 347 -16.64 6.83 12.65
N LYS A 348 -16.54 6.29 13.86
CA LYS A 348 -16.26 7.07 15.07
C LYS A 348 -15.05 6.47 15.76
N SER A 349 -14.06 7.30 16.06
CA SER A 349 -12.85 6.89 16.74
C SER A 349 -12.68 7.66 18.04
N THR A 350 -12.35 6.93 19.09
CA THR A 350 -11.96 7.48 20.40
C THR A 350 -10.51 7.95 20.42
N LYS A 351 -9.77 7.80 19.32
CA LYS A 351 -8.42 8.38 19.18
C LYS A 351 -8.54 9.89 19.15
N THR A 352 -7.92 10.56 20.13
CA THR A 352 -7.74 12.01 20.11
C THR A 352 -6.75 12.37 19.01
N PRO A 353 -7.13 13.19 18.01
CA PRO A 353 -6.18 13.62 17.01
C PRO A 353 -5.23 14.63 17.64
N LEU A 354 -3.92 14.34 17.62
CA LEU A 354 -2.95 15.42 17.61
C LEU A 354 -2.96 15.98 16.19
N VAL A 355 -3.35 17.24 16.04
CA VAL A 355 -3.21 17.97 14.78
C VAL A 355 -1.71 18.15 14.54
N GLU A 356 -1.14 17.27 13.73
CA GLU A 356 0.10 17.56 13.03
C GLU A 356 -0.19 17.41 11.54
N VAL A 357 0.04 18.49 10.81
CA VAL A 357 -0.03 18.52 9.35
C VAL A 357 0.90 17.43 8.84
N GLN A 358 0.37 16.33 8.31
CA GLN A 358 1.15 15.35 7.56
C GLN A 358 1.67 16.03 6.29
N PRO A 359 2.98 16.32 6.13
CA PRO A 359 3.57 16.17 4.82
C PRO A 359 3.50 14.68 4.44
N ALA A 360 3.50 14.42 3.13
CA ALA A 360 3.60 13.09 2.53
C ALA A 360 4.73 12.25 3.17
N PRO A 361 4.77 10.92 2.97
CA PRO A 361 5.80 10.05 3.54
C PRO A 361 7.17 10.68 3.37
N ALA A 362 7.87 10.90 4.49
CA ALA A 362 9.23 11.39 4.46
C ALA A 362 10.05 10.41 3.63
N GLN A 363 10.45 10.84 2.43
CA GLN A 363 11.68 10.36 1.83
C GLN A 363 12.76 10.54 2.90
N GLN A 364 13.47 9.47 3.26
CA GLN A 364 14.71 9.62 4.02
C GLN A 364 15.64 10.52 3.20
N LYS A 365 15.71 11.78 3.62
CA LYS A 365 16.78 12.70 3.30
C LYS A 365 17.86 12.46 4.35
N PRO A 366 19.11 12.15 3.97
CA PRO A 366 20.21 12.18 4.91
C PRO A 366 20.25 13.56 5.57
N ALA A 367 20.34 13.59 6.89
CA ALA A 367 20.46 14.84 7.63
C ALA A 367 21.66 15.63 7.09
N GLN A 368 21.41 16.86 6.63
CA GLN A 368 22.47 17.84 6.45
C GLN A 368 23.09 18.10 7.83
N GLN A 369 24.26 17.51 8.10
CA GLN A 369 25.09 17.95 9.20
C GLN A 369 25.53 19.38 8.89
N LYS A 370 24.96 20.31 9.65
CA LYS A 370 25.45 21.67 9.82
C LYS A 370 26.89 21.56 10.30
N ALA A 371 27.85 21.97 9.47
CA ALA A 371 29.26 21.98 9.82
C ALA A 371 29.48 22.79 11.11
N ALA A 372 29.93 22.12 12.17
CA ALA A 372 30.50 22.79 13.33
C ALA A 372 31.88 23.33 12.92
N ALA A 373 32.12 24.62 13.17
CA ALA A 373 33.39 25.27 12.92
C ALA A 373 34.54 24.56 13.68
N PRO A 374 35.75 24.47 13.12
CA PRO A 374 36.88 23.84 13.81
C PRO A 374 37.30 24.66 15.04
N PRO A 375 37.67 24.01 16.17
CA PRO A 375 38.22 24.72 17.32
C PRO A 375 39.60 25.30 16.99
N GLN A 376 39.75 26.61 17.26
CA GLN A 376 41.02 27.32 17.21
C GLN A 376 42.01 26.73 18.22
N GLN A 377 43.15 26.26 17.73
CA GLN A 377 44.30 25.93 18.58
C GLN A 377 44.91 27.22 19.12
N LYS A 378 45.03 27.33 20.45
CA LYS A 378 45.90 28.33 21.08
C LYS A 378 47.37 27.91 20.90
N PRO A 379 48.26 28.79 20.43
CA PRO A 379 49.69 28.56 20.49
C PRO A 379 50.18 28.58 21.95
N LYS A 380 51.20 27.77 22.24
CA LYS A 380 52.01 27.91 23.46
C LYS A 380 52.81 29.20 23.45
#